data_AF-A0A932MCF2-F1
#
_entry.id   AF-A0A932MCF2-F1
#
_cell.length_a   1.000
_cell.length_b   1.000
_cell.length_c   1.000
_cell.angle_alpha   90.00
_cell.angle_beta   90.00
_cell.angle_gamma   90.00
#
_symmetry.space_group_name_H-M   'P 1'
#
loop_
_entity.id
_entity.type
_entity.pdbx_description
1 polymer ?
#
loop_
_entity_poly.entity_id
_entity_poly.type
_entity_poly.pdbx_seq_one_letter_code
_entity_poly.pdbx_strand_id
1 'polypeptide(L)'
;MSPRSPRFGDVEALVLSFEDLFAGKIVAALDRQHPRDLFDVKLLLEREGLSERLLDAFVIYLASHDRPMAEVVEPREKDIRAVYEREFTQMTAEPIALDDLLDARRRLVIELRGGLQERHREFLRSVKRLAPDWSLLPVPHAAELPGIRWKLQNLEILRRNQPTRYKAALAKLEAVLDGFGQ
;
A
#
# COMPACT_ATOMS: atom_id res chain seq x y z
N MET A 1 33.14 35.84 28.62
CA MET A 1 31.82 35.27 28.25
C MET A 1 32.07 33.91 27.62
N SER A 2 31.74 32.81 28.31
CA SER A 2 31.84 31.45 27.74
C SER A 2 30.69 31.21 26.75
N PRO A 3 30.93 30.56 25.61
CA PRO A 3 29.85 30.17 24.71
C PRO A 3 29.07 29.01 25.36
N ARG A 4 27.75 29.18 25.49
CA ARG A 4 26.85 28.09 25.91
C ARG A 4 26.84 27.03 24.80
N SER A 5 27.35 25.84 25.10
CA SER A 5 27.16 24.66 24.27
C SER A 5 25.66 24.38 24.07
N PRO A 6 25.19 24.01 22.86
CA PRO A 6 23.80 23.63 22.67
C PRO A 6 23.53 22.35 23.47
N ARG A 7 22.57 22.42 24.40
CA ARG A 7 22.04 21.24 25.08
C ARG A 7 21.10 20.55 24.09
N PHE A 8 21.51 19.42 23.55
CA PHE A 8 20.60 18.49 22.91
C PHE A 8 19.80 17.80 24.02
N GLY A 9 18.47 17.91 23.96
CA GLY A 9 17.55 17.16 24.81
C GLY A 9 16.93 16.04 24.00
N ASP A 10 16.84 14.85 24.58
CA ASP A 10 16.20 13.71 23.93
C ASP A 10 14.68 13.89 23.93
N VAL A 11 14.03 13.45 22.85
CA VAL A 11 12.56 13.50 22.68
C VAL A 11 12.08 12.10 22.34
N GLU A 12 11.10 11.61 23.09
CA GLU A 12 10.40 10.36 22.78
C GLU A 12 9.07 10.66 22.07
N ALA A 13 8.80 9.94 20.99
CA ALA A 13 7.56 10.03 20.24
C ALA A 13 7.05 8.64 19.88
N LEU A 14 5.73 8.46 19.91
CA LEU A 14 5.09 7.24 19.42
C LEU A 14 5.21 7.19 17.90
N VAL A 15 5.89 6.17 17.39
CA VAL A 15 6.05 5.92 15.96
C VAL A 15 5.28 4.67 15.56
N LEU A 16 4.85 4.62 14.29
CA LEU A 16 4.26 3.41 13.73
C LEU A 16 5.28 2.27 13.74
N SER A 17 4.76 1.04 13.76
CA SER A 17 5.57 -0.15 13.47
C SER A 17 6.17 -0.03 12.07
N PHE A 18 7.24 -0.80 11.81
CA PHE A 18 7.84 -0.86 10.48
C PHE A 18 6.79 -1.29 9.44
N GLU A 19 5.99 -2.30 9.78
CA GLU A 19 4.97 -2.88 8.91
C GLU A 19 3.87 -1.87 8.58
N ASP A 20 3.35 -1.15 9.58
CA ASP A 20 2.31 -0.13 9.37
C ASP A 20 2.82 1.05 8.53
N LEU A 21 4.06 1.49 8.79
CA LEU A 21 4.69 2.56 8.02
C LEU A 21 4.84 2.17 6.55
N PHE A 22 5.43 1.01 6.28
CA PHE A 22 5.72 0.60 4.91
C PHE A 22 4.48 0.09 4.17
N ALA A 23 3.50 -0.50 4.84
CA ALA A 23 2.21 -0.83 4.24
C ALA A 23 1.54 0.43 3.65
N GLY A 24 1.52 1.53 4.42
CA GLY A 24 1.02 2.82 3.94
C GLY A 24 1.83 3.38 2.77
N LYS A 25 3.17 3.28 2.83
CA LYS A 25 4.05 3.73 1.73
C LYS A 25 3.85 2.92 0.45
N ILE A 26 3.68 1.61 0.54
CA ILE A 26 3.41 0.73 -0.61
C ILE A 26 2.08 1.12 -1.27
N VAL A 27 1.00 1.28 -0.49
CA VAL A 27 -0.30 1.70 -1.05
C VAL A 27 -0.18 3.07 -1.73
N ALA A 28 0.49 4.03 -1.09
CA ALA A 28 0.74 5.35 -1.67
C ALA A 28 1.56 5.28 -2.97
N ALA A 29 2.61 4.46 -3.00
CA ALA A 29 3.46 4.26 -4.17
C ALA A 29 2.68 3.70 -5.36
N LEU A 30 1.78 2.74 -5.15
CA LEU A 30 0.99 2.14 -6.23
C LEU A 30 -0.15 3.06 -6.69
N ASP A 31 -0.76 3.79 -5.75
CA ASP A 31 -1.87 4.69 -6.06
C ASP A 31 -1.41 6.01 -6.70
N ARG A 32 -0.58 6.77 -5.96
CA ARG A 32 -0.11 8.10 -6.38
C ARG A 32 1.03 8.00 -7.37
N GLN A 33 1.95 7.05 -7.18
CA GLN A 33 3.20 6.88 -7.96
C GLN A 33 4.09 8.11 -7.91
N HIS A 34 4.11 8.81 -6.78
CA HIS A 34 4.99 9.95 -6.61
C HIS A 34 6.46 9.46 -6.50
N PRO A 35 7.44 10.15 -7.11
CA PRO A 35 8.86 9.76 -7.05
C PRO A 35 9.38 9.47 -5.63
N ARG A 36 8.97 10.26 -4.64
CA ARG A 36 9.30 10.02 -3.22
C ARG A 36 8.76 8.70 -2.67
N ASP A 37 7.50 8.36 -2.97
CA ASP A 37 6.91 7.10 -2.52
C ASP A 37 7.62 5.92 -3.19
N LEU A 38 7.98 6.06 -4.47
CA LEU A 38 8.75 5.05 -5.23
C LEU A 38 10.18 4.90 -4.70
N PHE A 39 10.82 5.99 -4.28
CA PHE A 39 12.14 5.95 -3.67
C PHE A 39 12.13 5.24 -2.32
N ASP A 40 11.13 5.52 -1.48
CA ASP A 40 10.92 4.79 -0.23
C ASP A 40 10.77 3.27 -0.45
N VAL A 41 9.97 2.90 -1.46
CA VAL A 41 9.80 1.49 -1.87
C VAL A 41 11.09 0.90 -2.43
N LYS A 42 11.85 1.64 -3.23
CA LYS A 42 13.16 1.19 -3.74
C LYS A 42 14.07 0.78 -2.58
N LEU A 43 14.21 1.64 -1.58
CA LEU A 43 15.03 1.36 -0.40
C LEU A 43 14.52 0.18 0.41
N LEU A 44 13.19 0.06 0.56
CA LEU A 44 12.56 -1.10 1.19
C LEU A 44 12.96 -2.41 0.48
N LEU A 45 12.79 -2.47 -0.85
CA LEU A 45 13.06 -3.66 -1.65
C LEU A 45 14.55 -4.03 -1.71
N GLU A 46 15.44 -3.06 -1.59
CA GLU A 46 16.89 -3.28 -1.60
C GLU A 46 17.44 -3.80 -0.28
N ARG A 47 16.80 -3.43 0.84
CA ARG A 47 17.36 -3.67 2.18
C ARG A 47 16.61 -4.75 2.95
N GLU A 48 15.29 -4.77 2.84
CA GLU A 48 14.41 -5.57 3.71
C GLU A 48 13.54 -6.55 2.91
N GLY A 49 13.09 -6.15 1.72
CA GLY A 49 12.12 -6.91 0.91
C GLY A 49 10.70 -6.89 1.51
N LEU A 50 9.85 -7.80 1.04
CA LEU A 50 8.47 -7.94 1.49
C LEU A 50 8.30 -9.14 2.41
N SER A 51 8.40 -8.90 3.72
CA SER A 51 8.14 -9.95 4.72
C SER A 51 6.65 -10.30 4.79
N GLU A 52 6.34 -11.50 5.30
CA GLU A 52 4.94 -11.93 5.47
C GLU A 52 4.15 -10.98 6.38
N ARG A 53 4.76 -10.50 7.47
CA ARG A 53 4.14 -9.52 8.38
C ARG A 53 3.86 -8.18 7.71
N LEU A 54 4.75 -7.73 6.81
CA LEU A 54 4.51 -6.53 6.02
C LEU A 54 3.37 -6.74 5.01
N LEU A 55 3.25 -7.94 4.43
CA LEU A 55 2.13 -8.29 3.54
C LEU A 55 0.79 -8.35 4.30
N ASP A 56 0.78 -8.86 5.54
CA ASP A 56 -0.40 -8.80 6.43
C ASP A 56 -0.86 -7.34 6.63
N ALA A 57 0.06 -6.45 6.99
CA ALA A 57 -0.24 -5.03 7.15
C ALA A 57 -0.67 -4.38 5.84
N PHE A 58 0.03 -4.65 4.73
CA PHE A 58 -0.31 -4.14 3.40
C PHE A 58 -1.75 -4.48 3.01
N VAL A 59 -2.20 -5.71 3.26
CA VAL A 59 -3.57 -6.16 2.95
C VAL A 59 -4.61 -5.38 3.76
N ILE A 60 -4.35 -5.09 5.03
CA ILE A 60 -5.22 -4.24 5.86
C ILE A 60 -5.27 -2.80 5.35
N TYR A 61 -4.12 -2.22 5.00
CA TYR A 61 -4.05 -0.87 4.46
C TYR A 61 -4.74 -0.77 3.09
N LEU A 62 -4.56 -1.76 2.24
CA LEU A 62 -5.24 -1.87 0.94
C LEU A 62 -6.76 -1.98 1.11
N ALA A 63 -7.22 -2.82 2.04
CA ALA A 63 -8.64 -2.95 2.35
C ALA A 63 -9.24 -1.66 2.91
N SER A 64 -8.44 -0.87 3.63
CA SER A 64 -8.83 0.42 4.20
C SER A 64 -8.79 1.58 3.20
N HIS A 65 -8.07 1.43 2.09
CA HIS A 65 -7.82 2.52 1.15
C HIS A 65 -9.07 2.90 0.34
N ASP A 66 -9.25 4.17 -0.02
CA ASP A 66 -10.45 4.62 -0.73
C ASP A 66 -10.52 4.09 -2.16
N ARG A 67 -9.37 3.91 -2.82
CA ARG A 67 -9.31 3.44 -4.21
C ARG A 67 -9.79 1.99 -4.34
N PRO A 68 -10.36 1.57 -5.49
CA PRO A 68 -10.69 0.17 -5.71
C PRO A 68 -9.45 -0.71 -5.57
N MET A 69 -9.52 -1.74 -4.73
CA MET A 69 -8.36 -2.59 -4.40
C MET A 69 -7.67 -3.14 -5.65
N ALA A 70 -8.45 -3.57 -6.65
CA ALA A 70 -7.96 -4.06 -7.94
C ALA A 70 -7.07 -3.04 -8.67
N GLU A 71 -7.37 -1.75 -8.58
CA GLU A 71 -6.57 -0.69 -9.23
C GLU A 71 -5.30 -0.34 -8.48
N VAL A 72 -5.18 -0.72 -7.21
CA VAL A 72 -3.96 -0.51 -6.43
C VAL A 72 -2.99 -1.66 -6.67
N VAL A 73 -3.48 -2.91 -6.64
CA VAL A 73 -2.63 -4.10 -6.87
C VAL A 73 -2.36 -4.38 -8.35
N GLU A 74 -3.12 -3.75 -9.25
CA GLU A 74 -2.85 -3.65 -10.68
C GLU A 74 -2.91 -2.19 -11.12
N PRO A 75 -1.87 -1.39 -10.79
CA PRO A 75 -1.87 0.03 -11.06
C PRO A 75 -1.64 0.31 -12.54
N ARG A 76 -2.39 1.26 -13.10
CA ARG A 76 -2.02 1.87 -14.38
C ARG A 76 -0.77 2.70 -14.18
N GLU A 77 0.27 2.45 -14.98
CA GLU A 77 1.49 3.23 -14.96
C GLU A 77 1.23 4.70 -15.33
N LYS A 78 1.68 5.61 -14.47
CA LYS A 78 1.70 7.05 -14.73
C LYS A 78 3.06 7.45 -15.30
N ASP A 79 3.05 8.42 -16.21
CA ASP A 79 4.25 9.19 -16.53
C ASP A 79 4.51 10.18 -15.39
N ILE A 80 5.65 10.01 -14.72
CA ILE A 80 6.03 10.78 -13.54
C ILE A 80 7.19 11.74 -13.83
N ARG A 81 7.65 11.83 -15.08
CA ARG A 81 8.85 12.60 -15.46
C ARG A 81 8.81 14.05 -15.00
N ALA A 82 7.70 14.74 -15.27
CA ALA A 82 7.55 16.14 -14.91
C ALA A 82 7.56 16.37 -13.38
N VAL A 83 6.98 15.44 -12.60
CA VAL A 83 6.98 15.51 -11.13
C VAL A 83 8.37 15.17 -10.59
N TYR A 84 9.04 14.18 -11.17
CA TYR A 84 10.41 13.81 -10.84
C TYR A 84 11.36 15.00 -11.01
N GLU A 85 11.34 15.66 -12.17
CA GLU A 85 12.21 16.79 -12.48
C GLU A 85 11.98 17.96 -11.51
N ARG A 86 10.73 18.30 -11.25
CA ARG A 86 10.34 19.46 -10.43
C ARG A 86 10.50 19.23 -8.93
N GLU A 87 10.14 18.06 -8.43
CA GLU A 87 9.89 17.84 -7.01
C GLU A 87 10.85 16.85 -6.37
N PHE A 88 11.60 16.05 -7.14
CA PHE A 88 12.42 14.96 -6.58
C PHE A 88 13.93 15.13 -6.81
N THR A 89 14.35 15.67 -7.96
CA THR A 89 15.79 15.78 -8.29
C THR A 89 16.63 16.53 -7.26
N GLN A 90 16.03 17.44 -6.50
CA GLN A 90 16.71 18.23 -5.46
C GLN A 90 16.52 17.66 -4.03
N MET A 91 15.86 16.50 -3.89
CA MET A 91 15.49 15.94 -2.59
C MET A 91 16.48 14.91 -2.05
N THR A 92 17.25 14.25 -2.90
CA THR A 92 18.14 13.16 -2.49
C THR A 92 19.59 13.64 -2.41
N ALA A 93 20.34 13.12 -1.44
CA ALA A 93 21.76 13.45 -1.29
C ALA A 93 22.59 12.93 -2.47
N GLU A 94 22.22 11.75 -2.98
CA GLU A 94 22.78 11.16 -4.19
C GLU A 94 21.72 11.21 -5.30
N PRO A 95 22.11 11.54 -6.55
CA PRO A 95 21.18 11.51 -7.67
C PRO A 95 20.63 10.10 -7.90
N ILE A 96 19.30 9.97 -7.99
CA ILE A 96 18.63 8.71 -8.34
C ILE A 96 18.00 8.89 -9.71
N ALA A 97 18.27 7.97 -10.65
CA ALA A 97 17.72 8.08 -11.99
C ALA A 97 16.21 7.83 -11.98
N LEU A 98 15.49 8.49 -12.89
CA LEU A 98 14.06 8.24 -13.08
C LEU A 98 13.79 6.76 -13.35
N ASP A 99 14.62 6.12 -14.18
CA ASP A 99 14.46 4.72 -14.55
C ASP A 99 14.56 3.79 -13.33
N ASP A 100 15.40 4.11 -12.34
CA ASP A 100 15.49 3.34 -11.09
C ASP A 100 14.16 3.36 -10.30
N LEU A 101 13.45 4.48 -10.33
CA LEU A 101 12.13 4.60 -9.67
C LEU A 101 11.06 3.83 -10.44
N LEU A 102 11.12 3.84 -11.77
CA LEU A 102 10.22 3.06 -12.62
C LEU A 102 10.47 1.56 -12.44
N ASP A 103 11.73 1.14 -12.32
CA ASP A 103 12.11 -0.24 -12.00
C ASP A 103 11.64 -0.65 -10.60
N ALA A 104 11.80 0.22 -9.60
CA ALA A 104 11.27 -0.04 -8.25
C ALA A 104 9.75 -0.26 -8.28
N ARG A 105 9.01 0.54 -9.05
CA ARG A 105 7.56 0.35 -9.26
C ARG A 105 7.25 -1.02 -9.85
N ARG A 106 7.93 -1.38 -10.95
CA ARG A 106 7.73 -2.68 -11.62
C ARG A 106 8.05 -3.85 -10.69
N ARG A 107 9.19 -3.79 -10.01
CA ARG A 107 9.65 -4.80 -9.05
C ARG A 107 8.67 -4.96 -7.90
N LEU A 108 8.16 -3.86 -7.32
CA LEU A 108 7.16 -3.90 -6.26
C LEU A 108 5.90 -4.68 -6.70
N VAL A 109 5.39 -4.41 -7.89
CA VAL A 109 4.20 -5.11 -8.40
C VAL A 109 4.47 -6.60 -8.56
N ILE A 110 5.64 -6.98 -9.09
CA ILE A 110 6.04 -8.38 -9.25
C ILE A 110 6.15 -9.08 -7.89
N GLU A 111 6.87 -8.48 -6.94
CA GLU A 111 7.08 -9.08 -5.62
C GLU A 111 5.78 -9.17 -4.81
N LEU A 112 4.88 -8.18 -4.89
CA LEU A 112 3.56 -8.27 -4.27
C LEU A 112 2.74 -9.42 -4.84
N ARG A 113 2.71 -9.56 -6.17
CA ARG A 113 1.98 -10.63 -6.84
C ARG A 113 2.52 -12.01 -6.48
N GLY A 114 3.84 -12.14 -6.33
CA GLY A 114 4.48 -13.39 -5.90
C GLY A 114 4.36 -13.66 -4.40
N GLY A 115 4.32 -12.62 -3.57
CA GLY A 115 4.30 -12.74 -2.10
C GLY A 115 2.92 -12.91 -1.49
N LEU A 116 1.86 -12.40 -2.14
CA LEU A 116 0.49 -12.50 -1.62
C LEU A 116 -0.04 -13.94 -1.68
N GLN A 117 0.11 -14.64 -0.55
CA GLN A 117 -0.47 -15.96 -0.32
C GLN A 117 -2.00 -16.01 -0.52
N GLU A 118 -2.56 -17.22 -0.66
CA GLU A 118 -4.02 -17.39 -0.83
C GLU A 118 -4.84 -16.76 0.29
N ARG A 119 -4.40 -16.88 1.56
CA ARG A 119 -5.11 -16.28 2.71
C ARG A 119 -5.28 -14.75 2.58
N HIS A 120 -4.27 -14.06 2.04
CA HIS A 120 -4.32 -12.62 1.80
C HIS A 120 -5.35 -12.28 0.71
N ARG A 121 -5.33 -13.05 -0.37
CA ARG A 121 -6.23 -12.87 -1.52
C ARG A 121 -7.67 -13.14 -1.12
N GLU A 122 -7.92 -14.23 -0.37
CA GLU A 122 -9.24 -14.54 0.13
C GLU A 122 -9.74 -13.53 1.15
N PHE A 123 -8.87 -12.98 2.00
CA PHE A 123 -9.27 -11.87 2.88
C PHE A 123 -9.80 -10.67 2.08
N LEU A 124 -9.08 -10.23 1.03
CA LEU A 124 -9.53 -9.12 0.17
C LEU A 124 -10.86 -9.42 -0.54
N ARG A 125 -11.05 -10.67 -1.01
CA ARG A 125 -12.33 -11.13 -1.59
C ARG A 125 -13.45 -11.08 -0.56
N SER A 126 -13.22 -11.60 0.65
CA SER A 126 -14.19 -11.63 1.75
C SER A 126 -14.66 -10.22 2.14
N VAL A 127 -13.73 -9.25 2.23
CA VAL A 127 -14.05 -7.82 2.42
C VAL A 127 -14.88 -7.28 1.27
N LYS A 128 -14.48 -7.54 0.02
CA LYS A 128 -15.21 -7.06 -1.16
C LYS A 128 -16.63 -7.63 -1.25
N ARG A 129 -16.84 -8.86 -0.75
CA ARG A 129 -18.12 -9.56 -0.65
C ARG A 129 -18.99 -9.12 0.54
N LEU A 130 -18.50 -8.20 1.38
CA LEU A 130 -19.16 -7.74 2.62
C LEU A 130 -19.32 -8.83 3.69
N ALA A 131 -18.47 -9.86 3.65
CA ALA A 131 -18.39 -10.89 4.67
C ALA A 131 -16.91 -11.14 5.02
N PRO A 132 -16.22 -10.17 5.66
CA PRO A 132 -14.79 -10.31 5.96
C PRO A 132 -14.52 -11.53 6.85
N ASP A 133 -13.58 -12.36 6.44
CA ASP A 133 -13.08 -13.47 7.25
C ASP A 133 -11.83 -13.04 8.00
N TRP A 134 -12.01 -12.60 9.24
CA TRP A 134 -10.92 -12.12 10.11
C TRP A 134 -9.95 -13.22 10.52
N SER A 135 -10.29 -14.51 10.35
CA SER A 135 -9.40 -15.61 10.71
C SER A 135 -8.23 -15.77 9.74
N LEU A 136 -8.30 -15.15 8.56
CA LEU A 136 -7.28 -15.22 7.50
C LEU A 136 -6.05 -14.32 7.75
N LEU A 137 -6.15 -13.39 8.71
CA LEU A 137 -5.07 -12.47 9.07
C LEU A 137 -4.80 -12.48 10.57
N PRO A 138 -3.53 -12.46 11.01
CA PRO A 138 -3.16 -12.41 12.42
C PRO A 138 -3.27 -10.98 13.00
N VAL A 139 -4.37 -10.26 12.72
CA VAL A 139 -4.58 -8.86 13.14
C VAL A 139 -5.92 -8.76 13.90
N PRO A 140 -5.93 -9.03 15.22
CA PRO A 140 -7.18 -9.18 15.99
C PRO A 140 -8.10 -7.97 15.97
N HIS A 141 -7.54 -6.75 15.87
CA HIS A 141 -8.29 -5.49 15.93
C HIS A 141 -8.62 -4.92 14.53
N ALA A 142 -8.38 -5.67 13.45
CA ALA A 142 -8.61 -5.19 12.08
C ALA A 142 -10.06 -4.71 11.85
N ALA A 143 -11.04 -5.38 12.46
CA ALA A 143 -12.47 -5.02 12.37
C ALA A 143 -12.81 -3.67 13.04
N GLU A 144 -11.94 -3.17 13.92
CA GLU A 144 -12.14 -1.93 14.66
C GLU A 144 -11.57 -0.72 13.94
N LEU A 145 -10.70 -0.95 12.95
CA LEU A 145 -10.04 0.11 12.20
C LEU A 145 -11.07 1.00 11.46
N PRO A 146 -11.02 2.33 11.64
CA PRO A 146 -11.97 3.23 10.99
C PRO A 146 -12.00 3.10 9.48
N GLY A 147 -10.85 2.91 8.83
CA GLY A 147 -10.75 2.75 7.38
C GLY A 147 -11.46 1.48 6.87
N ILE A 148 -11.34 0.37 7.60
CA ILE A 148 -12.05 -0.88 7.30
C ILE A 148 -13.56 -0.70 7.44
N ARG A 149 -14.01 -0.10 8.55
CA ARG A 149 -15.44 0.17 8.79
C ARG A 149 -16.02 1.07 7.70
N TRP A 150 -15.29 2.11 7.33
CA TRP A 150 -15.64 3.02 6.24
C TRP A 150 -15.73 2.30 4.90
N LYS A 151 -14.76 1.42 4.58
CA LYS A 151 -14.78 0.61 3.36
C LYS A 151 -16.05 -0.24 3.28
N LEU A 152 -16.37 -0.96 4.34
CA LEU A 152 -17.55 -1.83 4.38
C LEU A 152 -18.84 -1.04 4.20
N GLN A 153 -18.97 0.12 4.86
CA GLN A 153 -20.10 1.01 4.66
C GLN A 153 -20.24 1.46 3.20
N ASN A 154 -19.14 1.88 2.56
CA ASN A 154 -19.15 2.30 1.16
C ASN A 154 -19.49 1.17 0.19
N LEU A 155 -19.01 -0.05 0.47
CA LEU A 155 -19.33 -1.23 -0.33
C LEU A 155 -20.81 -1.61 -0.20
N GLU A 156 -21.40 -1.50 0.99
CA GLU A 156 -22.82 -1.76 1.21
C GLU A 156 -23.69 -0.73 0.48
N ILE A 157 -23.32 0.55 0.55
CA ILE A 157 -23.97 1.63 -0.22
C ILE A 157 -23.87 1.34 -1.73
N LEU A 158 -22.69 0.95 -2.21
CA LEU A 158 -22.47 0.61 -3.62
C LEU A 158 -23.31 -0.59 -4.05
N ARG A 159 -23.38 -1.65 -3.24
CA ARG A 159 -24.16 -2.86 -3.50
C ARG A 159 -25.65 -2.54 -3.62
N ARG A 160 -26.17 -1.71 -2.70
CA ARG A 160 -27.58 -1.32 -2.67
C ARG A 160 -27.94 -0.38 -3.83
N ASN A 161 -27.13 0.65 -4.08
CA ASN A 161 -27.49 1.72 -5.01
C ASN A 161 -27.06 1.43 -6.45
N GLN A 162 -26.00 0.63 -6.66
CA GLN A 162 -25.44 0.33 -7.98
C GLN A 162 -25.01 -1.16 -8.07
N PRO A 163 -25.94 -2.13 -7.96
CA PRO A 163 -25.62 -3.55 -7.86
C PRO A 163 -24.82 -4.10 -9.04
N THR A 164 -25.08 -3.62 -10.26
CA THR A 164 -24.32 -4.01 -11.46
C THR A 164 -22.86 -3.56 -11.36
N ARG A 165 -22.62 -2.32 -10.91
CA ARG A 165 -21.27 -1.78 -10.71
C ARG A 165 -20.55 -2.50 -9.57
N TYR A 166 -21.26 -2.83 -8.49
CA TYR A 166 -20.72 -3.64 -7.40
C TYR A 166 -20.23 -5.01 -7.91
N LYS A 167 -21.09 -5.75 -8.65
CA LYS A 167 -20.75 -7.06 -9.24
C LYS A 167 -19.56 -6.97 -10.19
N ALA A 168 -19.53 -5.96 -11.07
CA ALA A 168 -18.40 -5.75 -11.96
C ALA A 168 -17.10 -5.45 -11.21
N ALA A 169 -17.15 -4.64 -10.14
CA ALA A 169 -15.98 -4.32 -9.33
C ALA A 169 -15.50 -5.51 -8.47
N LEU A 170 -16.41 -6.41 -8.06
CA LEU A 170 -16.07 -7.67 -7.41
C LEU A 170 -15.38 -8.62 -8.40
N ALA A 171 -16.00 -8.87 -9.56
CA ALA A 171 -15.43 -9.72 -10.61
C ALA A 171 -14.06 -9.23 -11.09
N LYS A 172 -13.89 -7.91 -11.22
CA LYS A 172 -12.58 -7.31 -11.55
C LYS A 172 -11.53 -7.62 -10.49
N LEU A 173 -11.87 -7.50 -9.20
CA LEU A 173 -10.93 -7.82 -8.12
C LEU A 173 -10.57 -9.31 -8.14
N GLU A 174 -11.57 -10.19 -8.27
CA GLU A 174 -11.35 -11.63 -8.33
C GLU A 174 -10.42 -12.01 -9.49
N ALA A 175 -10.70 -11.52 -10.70
CA ALA A 175 -9.86 -11.78 -11.87
C ALA A 175 -8.40 -11.32 -11.68
N VAL A 176 -8.18 -10.15 -11.06
CA VAL A 176 -6.84 -9.65 -10.77
C VAL A 176 -6.13 -10.56 -9.77
N LEU A 177 -6.79 -10.95 -8.67
CA LEU A 177 -6.19 -11.78 -7.63
C LEU A 177 -5.95 -13.24 -8.07
N ASP A 178 -6.79 -13.75 -8.97
CA ASP A 178 -6.65 -15.10 -9.54
C ASP A 178 -5.43 -15.20 -10.48
N GLY A 179 -5.02 -14.07 -11.07
CA GLY A 179 -3.79 -13.97 -11.85
C GLY A 179 -2.51 -13.91 -11.01
N PHE A 180 -2.60 -13.85 -9.68
CA PHE A 180 -1.40 -13.78 -8.83
C PHE A 180 -0.85 -15.20 -8.59
N GLY A 181 0.47 -15.34 -8.69
CA GLY A 181 1.17 -16.62 -8.57
C GLY A 181 1.16 -17.49 -9.83
N GLN A 182 0.69 -16.97 -10.97
CA GLN A 182 0.85 -17.56 -12.30
C GLN A 182 2.15 -17.11 -12.97
#